data_AF-A0A8K0KVQ7-F1
#
_entry.id   AF-A0A8K0KVQ7-F1
#
_cell.length_a   1.000
_cell.length_b   1.000
_cell.length_c   1.000
_cell.angle_alpha   90.00
_cell.angle_beta   90.00
_cell.angle_gamma   90.00
#
_symmetry.space_group_name_H-M   'P 1'
#
loop_
_entity.id
_entity.type
_entity.pdbx_description
1 polymer ?
#
loop_
_entity_poly.entity_id
_entity_poly.type
_entity_poly.pdbx_seq_one_letter_code
_entity_poly.pdbx_strand_id
1 'polypeptide(L)'
;MPQKRARFGIKTSMPCESKSGYVRLTVIYTGKGTIRGKESEKISMSTQVVKSLMEPLLDKGYYLTTDNFFTLPELAELLISRSSDTYGTVGNKERNSIGSENEKKVKFAHLKIKLNGIVALILK
;
A
#
# COMPACT_ATOMS: atom_id res chain seq x y z
N MET A 1 6.54 9.42 -17.31
CA MET A 1 7.06 8.28 -16.52
C MET A 1 8.15 7.57 -17.32
N PRO A 2 9.44 7.77 -17.00
CA PRO A 2 10.56 7.34 -17.85
C PRO A 2 10.63 5.85 -18.15
N GLN A 3 10.23 5.00 -17.19
CA GLN A 3 10.27 3.53 -17.29
C GLN A 3 9.01 2.91 -17.92
N LYS A 4 8.01 3.70 -18.30
CA LYS A 4 6.78 3.20 -18.94
C LYS A 4 6.92 3.23 -20.46
N ARG A 5 6.26 2.30 -21.16
CA ARG A 5 6.24 2.23 -22.64
C ARG A 5 5.85 3.58 -23.26
N ALA A 6 4.79 4.20 -22.74
CA ALA A 6 4.41 5.57 -23.05
C ALA A 6 5.03 6.52 -22.03
N ARG A 7 5.86 7.46 -22.48
CA ARG A 7 6.53 8.43 -21.59
C ARG A 7 5.55 9.45 -21.00
N PHE A 8 4.54 9.84 -21.77
CA PHE A 8 3.49 10.79 -21.38
C PHE A 8 2.14 10.07 -21.31
N GLY A 9 1.34 10.45 -20.32
CA GLY A 9 0.03 9.84 -20.11
C GLY A 9 -0.56 10.25 -18.77
N ILE A 10 -1.81 9.85 -18.57
CA ILE A 10 -2.55 10.06 -17.33
C ILE A 10 -2.18 8.92 -16.37
N LYS A 11 -1.76 9.26 -15.15
CA LYS A 11 -1.48 8.27 -14.10
C LYS A 11 -2.74 8.06 -13.27
N THR A 12 -3.18 6.82 -13.16
CA THR A 12 -4.34 6.42 -12.37
C THR A 12 -3.96 5.40 -11.30
N SER A 13 -4.62 5.46 -10.14
CA SER A 13 -4.53 4.46 -9.08
C SER A 13 -5.90 3.79 -8.93
N MET A 14 -5.92 2.45 -8.94
CA MET A 14 -7.15 1.65 -9.03
C MET A 14 -7.01 0.39 -8.16
N PRO A 15 -7.88 0.17 -7.15
CA PRO A 15 -8.01 -1.14 -6.53
C PRO A 15 -8.72 -2.07 -7.52
N CYS A 16 -8.15 -3.25 -7.70
CA CYS A 16 -8.71 -4.30 -8.53
C CYS A 16 -8.88 -5.58 -7.72
N GLU A 17 -9.96 -6.31 -7.99
CA GLU A 17 -10.10 -7.67 -7.47
C GLU A 17 -9.08 -8.58 -8.16
N SER A 18 -8.31 -9.33 -7.37
CA SER A 18 -7.18 -10.11 -7.86
C SER A 18 -7.56 -11.22 -8.85
N LYS A 19 -8.74 -11.83 -8.69
CA LYS A 19 -9.18 -12.98 -9.51
C LYS A 19 -9.89 -12.55 -10.79
N SER A 20 -10.80 -11.58 -10.71
CA SER A 20 -11.63 -11.15 -11.83
C SER A 20 -11.02 -9.98 -12.60
N GLY A 21 -10.09 -9.23 -12.00
CA GLY A 21 -9.60 -7.96 -12.54
C GLY A 21 -10.60 -6.81 -12.41
N TYR A 22 -11.72 -7.00 -11.69
CA TYR A 22 -12.75 -5.98 -11.57
C TYR A 22 -12.22 -4.72 -10.87
N VAL A 23 -12.31 -3.58 -11.56
CA VAL A 23 -11.90 -2.27 -11.03
C VAL A 23 -13.12 -1.58 -10.43
N ARG A 24 -13.04 -1.23 -9.15
CA ARG A 24 -14.16 -0.61 -8.43
C ARG A 24 -14.13 0.91 -8.44
N LEU A 25 -12.97 1.50 -8.17
CA LEU A 25 -12.79 2.95 -8.08
C LEU A 25 -11.50 3.34 -8.79
N THR A 26 -11.42 4.60 -9.25
CA THR A 26 -10.22 5.14 -9.89
C THR A 26 -9.93 6.52 -9.34
N VAL A 27 -8.68 6.76 -8.94
CA VAL A 27 -8.17 8.09 -8.62
C VAL A 27 -7.20 8.51 -9.71
N ILE A 28 -7.47 9.67 -10.32
CA ILE A 28 -6.60 10.28 -11.32
C ILE A 28 -5.58 11.18 -10.61
N TYR A 29 -4.29 10.97 -10.90
CA TYR A 29 -3.23 11.82 -10.37
C TYR A 29 -3.13 13.13 -11.16
N THR A 30 -3.44 14.24 -10.48
CA THR A 30 -3.37 15.60 -11.03
C THR A 30 -2.27 16.44 -10.37
N GLY A 31 -1.27 15.78 -9.77
CA GLY A 31 -0.20 16.46 -9.03
C GLY A 31 -0.68 16.96 -7.67
N LYS A 32 -0.40 18.24 -7.37
CA LYS A 32 -0.79 18.87 -6.10
C LYS A 32 -2.31 18.98 -5.94
N GLY A 33 -3.07 19.06 -7.04
CA GLY A 33 -4.54 19.13 -7.04
C GLY A 33 -5.24 17.77 -7.01
N THR A 34 -4.52 16.68 -6.69
CA THR A 34 -5.16 15.35 -6.63
C THR A 34 -6.19 15.37 -5.51
N ILE A 35 -7.46 15.15 -5.85
CA ILE A 35 -8.54 15.08 -4.87
C ILE A 35 -8.31 13.84 -4.01
N ARG A 36 -8.05 14.07 -2.73
CA ARG A 36 -7.88 13.06 -1.69
C ARG A 36 -8.91 13.35 -0.60
N GLY A 37 -9.28 12.35 0.20
CA GLY A 37 -10.16 12.57 1.34
C GLY A 37 -9.68 13.74 2.22
N LYS A 38 -10.62 14.47 2.85
CA LYS A 38 -10.30 15.56 3.78
C LYS A 38 -9.63 14.98 5.02
N GLU A 39 -8.31 14.86 5.02
CA GLU A 39 -7.54 14.40 6.17
C GLU A 39 -6.44 15.37 6.57
N SER A 40 -5.98 15.18 7.80
CA SER A 40 -4.93 15.96 8.44
C SER A 40 -3.62 15.88 7.64
N GLU A 41 -2.85 16.96 7.66
CA GLU A 41 -1.55 17.11 6.99
C GLU A 41 -0.48 16.08 7.43
N LYS A 42 -0.81 15.21 8.40
CA LYS A 42 0.10 14.26 9.01
C LYS A 42 0.26 12.96 8.21
N ILE A 43 -0.69 12.61 7.35
CA ILE A 43 -0.71 11.33 6.63
C ILE A 43 -0.04 11.48 5.27
N SER A 44 0.76 10.49 4.86
CA SER A 44 1.43 10.53 3.56
C SER A 44 0.44 10.53 2.37
N MET A 45 0.85 11.12 1.23
CA MET A 45 0.03 11.14 0.01
C MET A 45 -0.37 9.73 -0.45
N SER A 46 0.54 8.76 -0.38
CA SER A 46 0.28 7.39 -0.82
C SER A 46 -0.76 6.73 0.08
N THR A 47 -0.64 6.89 1.41
CA THR A 47 -1.61 6.39 2.39
C THR A 47 -3.00 6.99 2.14
N GLN A 48 -3.12 8.31 1.94
CA GLN A 48 -4.40 8.98 1.68
C GLN A 48 -5.09 8.45 0.41
N VAL A 49 -4.32 8.20 -0.65
CA VAL A 49 -4.86 7.65 -1.92
C VAL A 49 -5.38 6.23 -1.68
N VAL A 50 -4.60 5.37 -1.02
CA VAL A 50 -5.03 3.98 -0.75
C VAL A 50 -6.26 3.96 0.15
N LYS A 51 -6.28 4.77 1.20
CA LYS A 51 -7.44 4.89 2.09
C LYS A 51 -8.69 5.27 1.31
N SER A 52 -8.62 6.33 0.50
CA SER A 52 -9.75 6.79 -0.32
C SER A 52 -10.25 5.71 -1.29
N LEU A 53 -9.33 4.89 -1.82
CA LEU A 53 -9.65 3.78 -2.72
C LEU A 53 -10.27 2.58 -1.99
N MET A 54 -9.83 2.33 -0.75
CA MET A 54 -10.26 1.19 0.06
C MET A 54 -11.45 1.48 0.96
N GLU A 55 -11.81 2.74 1.22
CA GLU A 55 -12.91 3.14 2.11
C GLU A 55 -14.19 2.29 1.97
N PRO A 56 -14.73 2.02 0.77
CA PRO A 56 -15.94 1.18 0.63
C PRO A 56 -15.72 -0.33 0.86
N LEU A 57 -14.47 -0.75 1.02
CA LEU A 57 -14.02 -2.14 1.24
C LEU A 57 -13.53 -2.37 2.67
N LEU A 58 -13.28 -1.33 3.45
CA LEU A 58 -12.87 -1.46 4.85
C LEU A 58 -13.93 -2.19 5.68
N ASP A 59 -13.51 -2.75 6.82
CA ASP A 59 -14.32 -3.53 7.78
C ASP A 59 -14.90 -4.84 7.26
N LYS A 60 -14.48 -5.30 6.06
CA LYS A 60 -15.00 -6.51 5.43
C LYS A 60 -14.03 -7.69 5.45
N GLY A 61 -12.85 -7.54 6.05
CA GLY A 61 -11.85 -8.60 6.11
C GLY A 61 -11.07 -8.81 4.82
N TYR A 62 -10.98 -7.80 3.95
CA TYR A 62 -10.21 -7.92 2.70
C TYR A 62 -8.71 -7.78 2.94
N TYR A 63 -7.95 -8.46 2.08
CA TYR A 63 -6.49 -8.36 1.99
C TYR A 63 -6.11 -7.45 0.82
N LEU A 64 -5.36 -6.40 1.10
CA LEU A 64 -4.83 -5.50 0.09
C LEU A 64 -3.42 -5.95 -0.30
N THR A 65 -3.14 -6.04 -1.60
CA THR A 65 -1.76 -6.22 -2.09
C THR A 65 -1.32 -4.93 -2.79
N THR A 66 -0.17 -4.39 -2.40
CA THR A 66 0.33 -3.10 -2.89
C THR A 66 1.77 -3.16 -3.37
N ASP A 67 2.15 -2.17 -4.19
CA ASP A 67 3.54 -1.98 -4.58
C ASP A 67 4.36 -1.29 -3.46
N ASN A 68 5.65 -1.11 -3.71
CA ASN A 68 6.55 -0.48 -2.74
C ASN A 68 6.31 1.00 -2.47
N PHE A 69 5.60 1.70 -3.36
CA PHE A 69 5.30 3.11 -3.20
C PHE A 69 4.15 3.31 -2.21
N PHE A 70 3.23 2.34 -2.15
CA PHE A 70 2.11 2.35 -1.22
C PHE A 70 2.36 1.55 0.06
N THR A 71 3.34 0.62 0.08
CA THR A 71 3.65 -0.19 1.28
C THR A 71 4.38 0.64 2.35
N LEU A 72 3.62 1.28 3.24
CA LEU A 72 4.12 2.07 4.38
C LEU A 72 3.61 1.51 5.72
N PRO A 73 4.40 1.61 6.82
CA PRO A 73 3.96 1.16 8.15
C PRO A 73 2.66 1.83 8.62
N GLU A 74 2.56 3.15 8.41
CA GLU A 74 1.36 3.94 8.74
C GLU A 74 0.10 3.38 8.05
N LEU A 75 0.21 2.98 6.79
CA LEU A 75 -0.91 2.40 6.05
C LEU A 75 -1.32 1.04 6.64
N ALA A 76 -0.34 0.22 7.04
CA ALA A 76 -0.61 -1.09 7.62
C ALA A 76 -1.37 -0.97 8.95
N GLU A 77 -0.97 -0.05 9.83
CA GLU A 77 -1.68 0.24 11.08
C GLU A 77 -3.11 0.70 10.82
N LEU A 78 -3.30 1.62 9.86
CA LEU A 78 -4.63 2.11 9.49
C LEU A 78 -5.54 0.99 9.00
N LEU A 79 -5.06 0.13 8.10
CA LEU A 79 -5.86 -0.95 7.55
C LEU A 79 -6.24 -1.99 8.62
N ILE A 80 -5.30 -2.35 9.50
CA ILE A 80 -5.54 -3.32 10.58
C ILE A 80 -6.58 -2.80 11.57
N SER A 81 -6.53 -1.49 11.89
CA SER A 81 -7.57 -0.85 12.73
C SER A 81 -8.98 -0.91 12.14
N ARG A 82 -9.09 -1.18 10.83
CA ARG A 82 -10.33 -1.27 10.04
C ARG A 82 -10.54 -2.67 9.44
N SER A 83 -10.09 -3.69 10.19
CA SER A 83 -10.25 -5.12 9.85
C SER A 83 -9.83 -5.48 8.42
N SER A 84 -8.73 -4.88 7.94
CA SER A 84 -8.16 -5.16 6.63
C SER A 84 -6.65 -5.36 6.77
N ASP A 85 -6.11 -6.36 6.09
CA ASP A 85 -4.67 -6.65 6.12
C ASP A 85 -4.01 -6.16 4.83
N THR A 86 -2.69 -5.99 4.85
CA THR A 86 -1.92 -5.58 3.66
C THR A 86 -0.66 -6.40 3.44
N TYR A 87 -0.35 -6.66 2.17
CA TYR A 87 0.86 -7.30 1.70
C TYR A 87 1.54 -6.41 0.66
N GLY A 88 2.86 -6.39 0.64
CA GLY A 88 3.61 -5.61 -0.33
C GLY A 88 5.09 -5.55 0.00
N THR A 89 5.87 -5.14 -0.98
CA THR A 89 7.31 -4.99 -0.82
C THR A 89 7.62 -3.66 -0.18
N VAL A 90 8.25 -3.64 0.98
CA VAL A 90 8.64 -2.37 1.63
C VAL A 90 9.83 -1.73 0.88
N GLY A 91 9.73 -0.43 0.59
CA GLY A 91 10.83 0.33 -0.01
C GLY A 91 12.05 0.48 0.92
N ASN A 92 13.25 0.61 0.36
CA ASN A 92 14.51 0.67 1.13
C ASN A 92 14.50 1.76 2.22
N LYS A 93 13.90 2.92 1.94
CA LYS A 93 13.80 4.03 2.89
C LYS A 93 13.05 3.60 4.16
N GLU A 94 11.87 3.01 3.97
CA GLU A 94 10.99 2.58 5.05
C GLU A 94 11.56 1.37 5.79
N ARG A 95 12.25 0.46 5.08
CA ARG A 95 12.93 -0.68 5.71
C ARG A 95 13.94 -0.24 6.76
N ASN A 96 14.66 0.85 6.51
CA ASN A 96 15.63 1.38 7.47
C ASN A 96 14.95 1.98 8.71
N SER A 97 13.74 2.52 8.56
CA SER A 97 12.95 3.10 9.65
C SER A 97 12.30 2.05 10.55
N ILE A 98 12.01 0.87 10.02
CA ILE A 98 11.26 -0.19 10.70
C ILE A 98 12.09 -0.95 11.75
N GLY A 99 13.41 -0.79 11.76
CA GLY A 99 14.28 -1.46 12.73
C GLY A 99 14.38 -2.98 12.46
N SER A 100 15.59 -3.52 12.59
CA SER A 100 15.92 -4.92 12.32
C SER A 100 15.46 -5.88 13.43
N GLU A 101 14.26 -5.73 13.98
CA GLU A 101 13.72 -6.70 14.94
C GLU A 101 12.96 -7.80 14.20
N ASN A 102 13.61 -8.96 14.11
CA ASN A 102 13.08 -10.25 13.61
C ASN A 102 13.24 -10.55 12.11
N GLU A 103 14.46 -10.48 11.57
CA GLU A 103 14.78 -11.18 10.32
C GLU A 103 14.86 -12.71 10.53
N LYS A 104 13.71 -13.41 10.63
CA LYS A 104 13.72 -14.87 10.44
C LYS A 104 13.81 -15.15 8.93
N LYS A 105 15.04 -15.43 8.45
CA LYS A 105 15.30 -15.93 7.10
C LYS A 105 14.63 -17.28 6.91
N VAL A 106 13.42 -17.30 6.36
CA VAL A 106 12.78 -18.54 5.90
C VAL A 106 13.40 -18.87 4.53
N LYS A 107 13.92 -20.10 4.38
CA LYS A 107 14.45 -20.59 3.10
C LYS A 107 13.33 -20.52 2.06
N PHE A 108 13.63 -19.98 0.88
CA PHE A 108 12.72 -19.40 -0.12
C PHE A 108 12.21 -17.98 0.25
N ALA A 109 13.05 -16.98 -0.03
CA ALA A 109 12.80 -15.54 -0.31
C ALA A 109 11.64 -14.76 0.37
N HIS A 110 11.10 -15.22 1.50
CA HIS A 110 10.05 -14.51 2.24
C HIS A 110 10.63 -14.00 3.56
N LEU A 111 10.72 -12.68 3.72
CA LEU A 111 10.93 -12.08 5.03
C LEU A 111 9.56 -11.72 5.61
N LYS A 112 9.13 -12.45 6.64
CA LYS A 112 7.97 -12.07 7.46
C LYS A 112 8.48 -11.15 8.57
N ILE A 113 8.27 -9.85 8.42
CA ILE A 113 8.49 -8.92 9.53
C ILE A 113 7.19 -8.85 10.32
N LYS A 114 7.25 -9.16 11.62
CA LYS A 114 6.14 -9.03 12.55
C LYS A 114 6.40 -7.83 13.46
N LEU A 115 5.88 -6.65 13.11
CA LEU A 115 5.85 -5.52 14.06
C LEU A 115 4.53 -5.51 14.79
N ASN A 116 4.51 -5.73 16.11
CA ASN A 116 3.29 -5.58 16.92
C ASN A 116 2.03 -6.31 16.38
N GLY A 117 2.21 -7.42 15.64
CA GLY A 117 1.12 -8.17 15.00
C GLY A 117 0.95 -7.95 13.49
N ILE A 118 1.58 -6.92 12.92
CA ILE A 118 1.59 -6.59 11.48
C ILE A 118 2.50 -7.56 10.73
N VAL A 119 1.97 -8.35 9.79
CA VAL A 119 2.77 -9.24 8.94
C VAL A 119 3.08 -8.55 7.61
N ALA A 120 4.24 -7.91 7.51
CA ALA A 120 4.76 -7.43 6.22
C ALA A 120 5.53 -8.57 5.54
N LEU A 121 5.14 -8.89 4.31
CA LEU A 121 5.75 -9.95 3.50
C LEU A 121 6.66 -9.30 2.44
N ILE A 122 7.95 -9.21 2.72
CA ILE A 122 8.95 -8.69 1.77
C ILE A 122 9.40 -9.85 0.89
N LEU A 123 8.99 -9.81 -0.38
CA LEU A 123 9.50 -10.67 -1.45
C LEU A 123 10.78 -10.05 -1.99
N LYS A 124 11.86 -10.85 -2.02
CA LYS A 124 13.17 -10.46 -2.54
C LYS A 124 13.36 -10.92 -3.99
#